data_AF-A0A1F6UWX8-F1
#
_entry.id   AF-A0A1F6UWX8-F1
#
_cell.length_a   1.000
_cell.length_b   1.000
_cell.length_c   1.000
_cell.angle_alpha   90.00
_cell.angle_beta   90.00
_cell.angle_gamma   90.00
#
_symmetry.space_group_name_H-M   'P 1'
#
loop_
_entity.id
_entity.type
_entity.pdbx_description
1 polymer ?
#
loop_
_entity_poly.entity_id
_entity_poly.type
_entity_poly.pdbx_seq_one_letter_code
_entity_poly.pdbx_strand_id
1 'polypeptide(L)'
;MSFFVLFFWIKFSFKQFKNTVMKTNLKTLQTYDLPDSFEADTIYHLLPKNFSQSYYEERTDRNIGWLTKEEQEYLKNSVIGIAGCGGMGGLIAATLLRLGVGEIRIADIEVFDCSNLNRQFGATSLSIGKPKAFETAKMLRTISADTKIVVYPQGITEETVRSFSEGAHVICDEIEFWAIGARTLLHKTARELNISIFNCNTVGFGTRLFLFKPDDATMETLLGFTYEEAKEAEARFRNKTADEFLIKKMMTAVIDGLVPELPEYCTNEDRRAVILERLFGEGRASIIATNPPMASGFLADHILFYLLRNSETKRQIVKIPEIPGYLFFDVAKMEARQVFLKKNDSNNSKIIIGLAESETAKREAWTFVEQKYLEIFKAAPPHAQYYFVAKQNNKIVGTLSVDFCLESEKIWLEKIYEFDEKSAPFPVLRDKIIQYGRWLTSVSGISESLIYAATCHAERHGRLYGWCEHNDKVHRVAERLGIAFRPVSGAKIIFKNMPSETQAYYKTPPLMKLYMVSVSQIREVLESRVQSLVDSGQISFADF
;
A
#
# COMPACT_ATOMS: atom_id res chain seq x y z
N MET A 1 -23.38 -18.38 8.50
CA MET A 1 -22.55 -19.29 9.33
C MET A 1 -21.13 -19.34 8.76
N SER A 2 -20.38 -18.24 8.86
CA SER A 2 -18.96 -18.14 8.41
C SER A 2 -18.17 -17.07 9.18
N PHE A 3 -18.68 -16.62 10.33
CA PHE A 3 -18.12 -15.54 11.16
C PHE A 3 -17.31 -16.05 12.37
N PHE A 4 -17.02 -17.35 12.41
CA PHE A 4 -16.25 -17.99 13.49
C PHE A 4 -14.80 -18.35 13.09
N VAL A 5 -14.38 -18.05 11.85
CA VAL A 5 -13.07 -18.51 11.31
C VAL A 5 -11.96 -17.45 11.43
N LEU A 6 -12.28 -16.16 11.59
CA LEU A 6 -11.26 -15.11 11.78
C LEU A 6 -10.53 -15.21 13.13
N PHE A 7 -11.15 -15.87 14.13
CA PHE A 7 -10.59 -16.00 15.48
C PHE A 7 -9.73 -17.25 15.71
N PHE A 8 -9.76 -18.24 14.80
CA PHE A 8 -9.20 -19.57 15.11
C PHE A 8 -7.89 -19.94 14.42
N TRP A 9 -7.37 -19.11 13.51
CA TRP A 9 -6.22 -19.54 12.69
C TRP A 9 -5.17 -18.46 12.40
N ILE A 10 -4.67 -17.83 13.47
CA ILE A 10 -3.27 -17.39 13.58
C ILE A 10 -2.54 -18.33 14.57
N LYS A 11 -2.69 -19.64 14.35
CA LYS A 11 -1.91 -20.70 15.00
C LYS A 11 -1.04 -21.30 13.90
N PHE A 12 0.28 -21.25 14.09
CA PHE A 12 1.36 -21.61 13.15
C PHE A 12 1.83 -20.51 12.19
N SER A 13 2.55 -19.52 12.72
CA SER A 13 4.02 -19.45 12.56
C SER A 13 4.56 -18.25 13.34
N PHE A 14 4.76 -18.42 14.65
CA PHE A 14 5.56 -17.57 15.55
C PHE A 14 5.69 -18.32 16.88
N LYS A 15 6.02 -19.62 16.80
CA LYS A 15 6.39 -20.38 17.99
C LYS A 15 7.91 -20.24 18.10
N GLN A 16 8.33 -19.63 19.21
CA GLN A 16 9.68 -19.65 19.78
C GLN A 16 10.57 -18.41 19.54
N PHE A 17 10.08 -17.23 19.92
CA PHE A 17 10.88 -16.25 20.68
C PHE A 17 9.89 -15.42 21.54
N LYS A 18 9.33 -16.08 22.57
CA LYS A 18 8.58 -15.37 23.61
C LYS A 18 9.57 -14.55 24.44
N ASN A 19 9.31 -13.25 24.56
CA ASN A 19 9.74 -12.39 25.66
C ASN A 19 11.20 -12.60 26.13
N THR A 20 12.17 -12.42 25.24
CA THR A 20 13.49 -12.00 25.72
C THR A 20 13.42 -10.49 25.84
N VAL A 21 13.24 -9.99 27.06
CA VAL A 21 13.52 -8.60 27.38
C VAL A 21 14.95 -8.35 26.92
N MET A 22 15.14 -7.57 25.85
CA MET A 22 16.48 -7.20 25.41
C MET A 22 17.13 -6.43 26.56
N LYS A 23 18.18 -7.02 27.15
CA LYS A 23 19.03 -6.30 28.09
C LYS A 23 19.77 -5.23 27.29
N THR A 24 19.88 -4.03 27.84
CA THR A 24 20.53 -2.84 27.26
C THR A 24 22.04 -2.97 26.97
N ASN A 25 22.63 -4.17 27.10
CA ASN A 25 24.05 -4.41 26.88
C ASN A 25 24.22 -5.41 25.72
N LEU A 26 24.12 -4.92 24.48
CA LEU A 26 24.50 -5.71 23.30
C LEU A 26 26.01 -5.99 23.36
N LYS A 27 26.40 -7.24 23.11
CA LYS A 27 27.79 -7.65 22.98
C LYS A 27 28.24 -7.55 21.53
N THR A 28 29.54 -7.36 21.32
CA THR A 28 30.17 -7.48 20.01
C THR A 28 31.11 -8.67 20.03
N LEU A 29 30.93 -9.61 19.09
CA LEU A 29 31.85 -10.73 18.88
C LEU A 29 32.56 -10.58 17.55
N GLN A 30 33.89 -10.46 17.59
CA GLN A 30 34.72 -10.58 16.38
C GLN A 30 35.13 -12.03 16.18
N THR A 31 34.95 -12.54 14.97
CA THR A 31 35.23 -13.94 14.62
C THR A 31 35.51 -14.05 13.12
N TYR A 32 35.99 -15.18 12.63
CA TYR A 32 36.08 -15.46 11.17
C TYR A 32 34.85 -16.18 10.64
N ASP A 33 34.26 -17.04 11.48
CA ASP A 33 33.06 -17.83 11.22
C ASP A 33 32.03 -17.62 12.32
N LEU A 34 30.76 -17.73 11.96
CA LEU A 34 29.71 -17.74 12.97
C LEU A 34 29.80 -18.99 13.84
N PRO A 35 29.60 -18.88 15.16
CA PRO A 35 29.52 -20.03 16.04
C PRO A 35 28.33 -20.93 15.67
N ASP A 36 28.41 -22.19 16.10
CA ASP A 36 27.30 -23.14 15.94
C ASP A 36 26.07 -22.69 16.74
N SER A 37 26.30 -22.13 17.92
CA SER A 37 25.26 -21.59 18.81
C SER A 37 25.01 -20.10 18.57
N PHE A 38 23.74 -19.75 18.44
CA PHE A 38 23.28 -18.37 18.30
C PHE A 38 23.05 -17.69 19.66
N GLU A 39 23.52 -16.45 19.80
CA GLU A 39 23.28 -15.56 20.94
C GLU A 39 22.49 -14.32 20.52
N ALA A 40 21.28 -14.16 21.05
CA ALA A 40 20.35 -13.12 20.65
C ALA A 40 20.77 -11.69 21.07
N ASP A 41 21.70 -11.54 21.99
CA ASP A 41 22.23 -10.26 22.50
C ASP A 41 23.59 -9.89 21.89
N THR A 42 23.99 -10.55 20.79
CA THR A 42 25.31 -10.37 20.18
C THR A 42 25.23 -9.86 18.75
N ILE A 43 26.04 -8.84 18.45
CA ILE A 43 26.37 -8.38 17.09
C ILE A 43 27.65 -9.10 16.67
N TYR A 44 27.63 -9.75 15.51
CA TYR A 44 28.74 -10.57 15.02
C TYR A 44 29.51 -9.85 13.93
N HIS A 45 30.82 -9.67 14.13
CA HIS A 45 31.73 -9.09 13.15
C HIS A 45 32.58 -10.23 12.58
N LEU A 46 32.16 -10.77 11.44
CA LEU A 46 32.94 -11.77 10.71
C LEU A 46 34.05 -11.06 9.94
N LEU A 47 35.26 -11.13 10.45
CA LEU A 47 36.47 -10.62 9.81
C LEU A 47 36.79 -11.43 8.54
N PRO A 48 37.44 -10.82 7.53
CA PRO A 48 37.94 -11.57 6.38
C PRO A 48 38.94 -12.64 6.83
N LYS A 49 38.85 -13.82 6.22
CA LYS A 49 39.82 -14.92 6.36
C LYS A 49 40.98 -14.79 5.39
N ASN A 50 40.75 -14.18 4.22
CA ASN A 50 41.76 -14.04 3.18
C ASN A 50 41.85 -12.57 2.73
N PHE A 51 42.92 -11.90 3.14
CA PHE A 51 43.19 -10.51 2.77
C PHE A 51 44.08 -10.40 1.52
N SER A 52 44.37 -11.52 0.84
CA SER A 52 45.24 -11.49 -0.33
C SER A 52 44.63 -10.65 -1.44
N GLN A 53 45.36 -9.61 -1.85
CA GLN A 53 45.01 -8.79 -2.99
C GLN A 53 44.85 -9.64 -4.26
N SER A 54 45.73 -10.62 -4.48
CA SER A 54 45.68 -11.47 -5.67
C SER A 54 44.43 -12.35 -5.70
N TYR A 55 43.95 -12.82 -4.53
CA TYR A 55 42.72 -13.59 -4.44
C TYR A 55 41.50 -12.73 -4.77
N TYR A 56 41.45 -11.50 -4.23
CA TYR A 56 40.39 -10.55 -4.53
C TYR A 56 40.35 -10.19 -6.03
N GLU A 57 41.52 -9.90 -6.60
CA GLU A 57 41.66 -9.57 -8.03
C GLU A 57 41.22 -10.74 -8.91
N GLU A 58 41.66 -11.97 -8.65
CA GLU A 58 41.25 -13.15 -9.42
C GLU A 58 39.74 -13.39 -9.35
N ARG A 59 39.14 -13.24 -8.17
CA ARG A 59 37.69 -13.42 -7.96
C ARG A 59 36.86 -12.37 -8.70
N THR A 60 37.36 -11.14 -8.79
CA THR A 60 36.64 -9.98 -9.36
C THR A 60 37.06 -9.64 -10.78
N ASP A 61 38.05 -10.36 -11.35
CA ASP A 61 38.59 -10.13 -12.71
C ASP A 61 37.50 -10.04 -13.79
N ARG A 62 36.42 -10.83 -13.65
CA ARG A 62 35.29 -10.83 -14.59
C ARG A 62 34.47 -9.54 -14.61
N ASN A 63 34.66 -8.65 -13.64
CA ASN A 63 34.06 -7.31 -13.65
C ASN A 63 34.85 -6.33 -14.52
N ILE A 64 36.15 -6.59 -14.74
CA ILE A 64 37.05 -5.69 -15.45
C ILE A 64 36.64 -5.59 -16.91
N GLY A 65 36.58 -4.37 -17.42
CA GLY A 65 36.04 -4.03 -18.75
C GLY A 65 34.67 -3.37 -18.68
N TRP A 66 33.85 -3.75 -17.70
CA TRP A 66 32.65 -2.99 -17.30
C TRP A 66 32.97 -2.01 -16.16
N LEU A 67 33.91 -2.40 -15.30
CA LEU A 67 34.50 -1.60 -14.24
C LEU A 67 35.99 -1.36 -14.55
N THR A 68 36.51 -0.20 -14.15
CA THR A 68 37.96 0.02 -14.08
C THR A 68 38.55 -0.63 -12.82
N LYS A 69 39.88 -0.76 -12.77
CA LYS A 69 40.55 -1.29 -11.56
C LYS A 69 40.37 -0.36 -10.36
N GLU A 70 40.36 0.95 -10.61
CA GLU A 70 40.15 1.99 -9.60
C GLU A 70 38.71 1.92 -9.04
N GLU A 71 37.72 1.70 -9.92
CA GLU A 71 36.34 1.47 -9.49
C GLU A 71 36.20 0.18 -8.67
N GLN A 72 36.87 -0.90 -9.09
CA GLN A 72 36.86 -2.17 -8.35
C GLN A 72 37.53 -2.03 -6.97
N GLU A 73 38.60 -1.24 -6.86
CA GLU A 73 39.24 -0.92 -5.57
C GLU A 73 38.33 -0.03 -4.71
N TYR A 74 37.59 0.90 -5.31
CA TYR A 74 36.57 1.67 -4.57
C TYR A 74 35.47 0.76 -3.99
N LEU A 75 34.99 -0.22 -4.77
CA LEU A 75 34.01 -1.20 -4.28
C LEU A 75 34.58 -2.04 -3.13
N LYS A 76 35.84 -2.45 -3.22
CA LYS A 76 36.55 -3.16 -2.14
C LYS A 76 36.57 -2.40 -0.83
N ASN A 77 36.55 -1.07 -0.87
CA ASN A 77 36.55 -0.21 0.31
C ASN A 77 35.13 0.29 0.69
N SER A 78 34.10 -0.13 -0.04
CA SER A 78 32.71 0.25 0.22
C SER A 78 32.07 -0.58 1.33
N VAL A 79 31.16 0.07 2.06
CA VAL A 79 30.38 -0.51 3.17
C VAL A 79 28.89 -0.38 2.84
N ILE A 80 28.17 -1.50 2.79
CA ILE A 80 26.74 -1.52 2.43
C ILE A 80 25.92 -2.14 3.55
N GLY A 81 24.89 -1.43 4.02
CA GLY A 81 23.92 -1.95 4.96
C GLY A 81 22.71 -2.56 4.26
N ILE A 82 22.25 -3.72 4.71
CA ILE A 82 21.05 -4.40 4.19
C ILE A 82 20.16 -4.73 5.39
N ALA A 83 19.10 -3.95 5.56
CA ALA A 83 18.13 -4.13 6.63
C ALA A 83 16.98 -4.99 6.10
N GLY A 84 16.90 -6.23 6.55
CA GLY A 84 15.99 -7.28 6.10
C GLY A 84 16.72 -8.35 5.27
N CYS A 85 16.45 -9.62 5.58
CA CYS A 85 16.96 -10.82 4.92
C CYS A 85 15.79 -11.65 4.33
N GLY A 86 14.74 -10.96 3.88
CA GLY A 86 13.54 -11.55 3.29
C GLY A 86 13.74 -12.06 1.86
N GLY A 87 12.76 -11.79 0.98
CA GLY A 87 12.81 -12.23 -0.42
C GLY A 87 14.02 -11.67 -1.19
N MET A 88 14.39 -10.43 -0.88
CA MET A 88 15.39 -9.64 -1.61
C MET A 88 16.72 -9.57 -0.87
N GLY A 89 16.69 -9.19 0.41
CA GLY A 89 17.88 -8.88 1.23
C GLY A 89 19.04 -9.87 1.15
N GLY A 90 18.77 -11.18 1.28
CA GLY A 90 19.82 -12.20 1.17
C GLY A 90 20.41 -12.32 -0.24
N LEU A 91 19.59 -12.15 -1.28
CA LEU A 91 20.03 -12.19 -2.68
C LEU A 91 20.90 -10.97 -3.01
N ILE A 92 20.47 -9.76 -2.62
CA ILE A 92 21.27 -8.54 -2.83
C ILE A 92 22.60 -8.60 -2.09
N ALA A 93 22.62 -9.12 -0.85
CA ALA A 93 23.85 -9.33 -0.10
C ALA A 93 24.83 -10.25 -0.83
N ALA A 94 24.33 -11.38 -1.36
CA ALA A 94 25.15 -12.32 -2.12
C ALA A 94 25.68 -11.70 -3.42
N THR A 95 24.86 -10.93 -4.14
CA THR A 95 25.25 -10.24 -5.36
C THR A 95 26.34 -9.20 -5.11
N LEU A 96 26.18 -8.33 -4.12
CA LEU A 96 27.16 -7.28 -3.80
C LEU A 96 28.48 -7.87 -3.26
N LEU A 97 28.41 -8.93 -2.48
CA LEU A 97 29.60 -9.68 -2.05
C LEU A 97 30.35 -10.27 -3.26
N ARG A 98 29.63 -10.86 -4.22
CA ARG A 98 30.22 -11.36 -5.47
C ARG A 98 30.83 -10.24 -6.32
N LEU A 99 30.21 -9.07 -6.33
CA LEU A 99 30.69 -7.88 -7.03
C LEU A 99 32.00 -7.33 -6.45
N GLY A 100 32.36 -7.70 -5.22
CA GLY A 100 33.62 -7.28 -4.59
C GLY A 100 33.47 -6.24 -3.49
N VAL A 101 32.26 -6.02 -2.97
CA VAL A 101 32.07 -5.09 -1.84
C VAL A 101 32.85 -5.57 -0.60
N GLY A 102 33.58 -4.65 0.03
CA GLY A 102 34.45 -4.94 1.18
C GLY A 102 33.73 -5.30 2.47
N GLU A 103 32.64 -4.60 2.77
CA GLU A 103 31.85 -4.84 3.98
C GLU A 103 30.35 -4.89 3.68
N ILE A 104 29.71 -5.98 4.11
CA ILE A 104 28.26 -6.17 4.04
C ILE A 104 27.72 -6.25 5.48
N ARG A 105 26.82 -5.35 5.85
CA ARG A 105 26.10 -5.38 7.12
C ARG A 105 24.69 -5.89 6.88
N ILE A 106 24.25 -6.90 7.62
CA ILE A 106 22.91 -7.47 7.51
C ILE A 106 22.17 -7.39 8.84
N ALA A 107 20.91 -6.96 8.82
CA ALA A 107 20.07 -6.87 10.01
C ALA A 107 18.70 -7.53 9.75
N ASP A 108 18.30 -8.50 10.56
CA ASP A 108 16.96 -9.10 10.48
C ASP A 108 16.64 -9.78 11.82
N ILE A 109 15.47 -9.48 12.37
CA ILE A 109 14.99 -9.99 13.66
C ILE A 109 14.19 -11.31 13.50
N GLU A 110 13.75 -11.62 12.28
CA GLU A 110 12.90 -12.77 12.03
C GLU A 110 13.68 -14.08 11.96
N VAL A 111 12.94 -15.19 12.01
CA VAL A 111 13.44 -16.55 11.76
C VAL A 111 12.88 -17.07 10.43
N PHE A 112 13.56 -18.01 9.80
CA PHE A 112 13.03 -18.65 8.59
C PHE A 112 11.83 -19.54 8.92
N ASP A 113 10.78 -19.42 8.12
CA ASP A 113 9.58 -20.27 8.15
C ASP A 113 9.46 -21.10 6.88
N CYS A 114 8.65 -22.17 6.90
CA CYS A 114 8.37 -23.00 5.72
C CYS A 114 7.85 -22.15 4.55
N SER A 115 7.06 -21.10 4.83
CA SER A 115 6.56 -20.15 3.83
C SER A 115 7.66 -19.31 3.15
N ASN A 116 8.90 -19.36 3.64
CA ASN A 116 10.04 -18.62 3.09
C ASN A 116 10.85 -19.44 2.07
N LEU A 117 10.77 -20.78 2.14
CA LEU A 117 11.49 -21.71 1.26
C LEU A 117 11.24 -21.47 -0.22
N ASN A 118 10.09 -20.88 -0.57
CA ASN A 118 9.74 -20.64 -1.95
C ASN A 118 10.59 -19.55 -2.63
N ARG A 119 11.32 -18.70 -1.88
CA ARG A 119 11.95 -17.51 -2.47
C ARG A 119 13.14 -16.88 -1.72
N GLN A 120 13.32 -17.15 -0.44
CA GLN A 120 14.33 -16.43 0.36
C GLN A 120 15.67 -17.16 0.32
N PHE A 121 16.75 -16.43 0.03
CA PHE A 121 18.09 -17.00 -0.17
C PHE A 121 18.56 -17.89 0.99
N GLY A 122 18.38 -17.44 2.24
CA GLY A 122 18.79 -18.19 3.41
C GLY A 122 17.83 -19.30 3.86
N ALA A 123 16.67 -19.45 3.20
CA ALA A 123 15.65 -20.41 3.59
C ALA A 123 15.93 -21.79 2.95
N THR A 124 16.25 -22.76 3.79
CA THR A 124 16.44 -24.17 3.44
C THR A 124 15.66 -25.03 4.42
N SER A 125 15.44 -26.32 4.11
CA SER A 125 14.82 -27.26 5.07
C SER A 125 15.58 -27.33 6.40
N LEU A 126 16.87 -27.01 6.41
CA LEU A 126 17.74 -27.01 7.58
C LEU A 126 17.78 -25.68 8.34
N SER A 127 17.27 -24.58 7.76
CA SER A 127 17.28 -23.25 8.40
C SER A 127 15.94 -22.83 8.99
N ILE A 128 14.87 -23.63 8.81
CA ILE A 128 13.57 -23.37 9.43
C ILE A 128 13.73 -23.24 10.96
N GLY A 129 13.16 -22.17 11.52
CA GLY A 129 13.22 -21.82 12.93
C GLY A 129 14.52 -21.12 13.36
N LYS A 130 15.50 -20.95 12.46
CA LYS A 130 16.76 -20.26 12.75
C LYS A 130 16.72 -18.78 12.33
N PRO A 131 17.50 -17.89 12.98
CA PRO A 131 17.50 -16.46 12.67
C PRO A 131 17.95 -16.16 11.25
N LYS A 132 17.20 -15.31 10.54
CA LYS A 132 17.42 -15.04 9.11
C LYS A 132 18.76 -14.41 8.85
N ALA A 133 19.11 -13.35 9.60
CA ALA A 133 20.39 -12.67 9.43
C ALA A 133 21.57 -13.63 9.68
N PHE A 134 21.49 -14.43 10.74
CA PHE A 134 22.54 -15.36 11.13
C PHE A 134 22.80 -16.44 10.07
N GLU A 135 21.76 -17.15 9.62
CA GLU A 135 21.92 -18.20 8.61
C GLU A 135 22.25 -17.63 7.22
N THR A 136 21.76 -16.42 6.89
CA THR A 136 22.17 -15.71 5.68
C THR A 136 23.66 -15.42 5.70
N ALA A 137 24.21 -14.92 6.81
CA ALA A 137 25.65 -14.68 6.95
C ALA A 137 26.48 -15.96 6.83
N LYS A 138 26.02 -17.09 7.39
CA LYS A 138 26.69 -18.39 7.20
C LYS A 138 26.82 -18.71 5.72
N MET A 139 25.73 -18.59 4.96
CA MET A 139 25.75 -18.83 3.52
C MET A 139 26.66 -17.84 2.78
N LEU A 140 26.59 -16.54 3.09
CA LEU A 140 27.46 -15.53 2.48
C LEU A 140 28.95 -15.82 2.73
N ARG A 141 29.33 -16.29 3.93
CA ARG A 141 30.70 -16.66 4.25
C ARG A 141 31.21 -17.87 3.44
N THR A 142 30.31 -18.74 2.96
CA THR A 142 30.70 -19.80 2.00
C THR A 142 30.99 -19.28 0.60
N ILE A 143 30.51 -18.08 0.25
CA ILE A 143 30.74 -17.46 -1.06
C ILE A 143 32.05 -16.67 -1.09
N SER A 144 32.37 -15.94 -0.02
CA SER A 144 33.58 -15.10 0.05
C SER A 144 34.24 -15.18 1.42
N ALA A 145 35.56 -15.28 1.37
CA ALA A 145 36.47 -15.25 2.52
C ALA A 145 37.14 -13.87 2.71
N ASP A 146 37.05 -12.99 1.73
CA ASP A 146 37.72 -11.68 1.65
C ASP A 146 36.82 -10.49 2.06
N THR A 147 35.50 -10.68 2.10
CA THR A 147 34.54 -9.65 2.55
C THR A 147 34.31 -9.73 4.06
N LYS A 148 34.27 -8.56 4.74
CA LYS A 148 33.81 -8.44 6.13
C LYS A 148 32.29 -8.50 6.16
N ILE A 149 31.72 -9.29 7.07
CA ILE A 149 30.26 -9.40 7.22
C ILE A 149 29.91 -9.02 8.66
N VAL A 150 29.02 -8.04 8.85
CA VAL A 150 28.51 -7.67 10.17
C VAL A 150 27.06 -8.08 10.29
N VAL A 151 26.70 -8.81 11.34
CA VAL A 151 25.39 -9.41 11.52
C VAL A 151 24.72 -8.80 12.74
N TYR A 152 23.50 -8.30 12.53
CA TYR A 152 22.61 -7.75 13.55
C TYR A 152 21.33 -8.61 13.64
N PRO A 153 21.37 -9.76 14.36
CA PRO A 153 20.22 -10.65 14.51
C PRO A 153 19.03 -10.03 15.25
N GLN A 154 19.23 -8.88 15.88
CA GLN A 154 18.18 -8.13 16.57
C GLN A 154 17.38 -7.25 15.59
N GLY A 155 17.82 -7.16 14.33
CA GLY A 155 17.25 -6.24 13.34
C GLY A 155 17.58 -4.78 13.64
N ILE A 156 16.73 -3.87 13.16
CA ILE A 156 16.84 -2.44 13.40
C ILE A 156 16.06 -2.08 14.66
N THR A 157 16.78 -1.56 15.66
CA THR A 157 16.30 -1.16 16.98
C THR A 157 17.01 0.12 17.41
N GLU A 158 16.57 0.78 18.47
CA GLU A 158 17.23 2.00 18.98
C GLU A 158 18.69 1.72 19.37
N GLU A 159 18.98 0.50 19.83
CA GLU A 159 20.29 0.04 20.24
C GLU A 159 21.20 -0.33 19.07
N THR A 160 20.64 -0.81 17.94
CA THR A 160 21.42 -1.30 16.80
C THR A 160 21.56 -0.28 15.66
N VAL A 161 20.55 0.56 15.43
CA VAL A 161 20.42 1.36 14.20
C VAL A 161 21.63 2.25 13.94
N ARG A 162 22.18 2.90 14.98
CA ARG A 162 23.33 3.79 14.82
C ARG A 162 24.56 3.03 14.36
N SER A 163 24.92 1.94 15.05
CA SER A 163 26.07 1.10 14.69
C SER A 163 25.90 0.41 13.32
N PHE A 164 24.67 0.05 12.96
CA PHE A 164 24.36 -0.51 11.65
C PHE A 164 24.60 0.51 10.53
N SER A 165 24.16 1.76 10.72
CA SER A 165 24.19 2.81 9.70
C SER A 165 25.53 3.54 9.60
N GLU A 166 26.23 3.78 10.71
CA GLU A 166 27.39 4.68 10.76
C GLU A 166 28.55 4.22 9.84
N GLY A 167 28.99 5.09 8.94
CA GLY A 167 30.03 4.81 7.96
C GLY A 167 29.59 3.94 6.76
N ALA A 168 28.30 3.60 6.65
CA ALA A 168 27.79 2.97 5.43
C ALA A 168 27.78 3.97 4.27
N HIS A 169 28.19 3.51 3.09
CA HIS A 169 28.14 4.31 1.87
C HIS A 169 26.71 4.42 1.32
N VAL A 170 25.92 3.37 1.52
CA VAL A 170 24.48 3.32 1.23
C VAL A 170 23.83 2.18 2.01
N ILE A 171 22.52 2.28 2.24
CA ILE A 171 21.73 1.27 2.93
C ILE A 171 20.58 0.80 2.04
N CYS A 172 20.23 -0.48 2.10
CA CYS A 172 19.05 -1.08 1.51
C CYS A 172 18.00 -1.34 2.60
N ASP A 173 16.86 -0.69 2.49
CA ASP A 173 15.66 -1.00 3.27
C ASP A 173 14.86 -2.10 2.57
N GLU A 174 15.09 -3.32 3.03
CA GLU A 174 14.41 -4.56 2.63
C GLU A 174 13.64 -5.16 3.83
N ILE A 175 13.25 -4.28 4.78
CA ILE A 175 12.53 -4.64 5.99
C ILE A 175 11.14 -5.17 5.61
N GLU A 176 10.58 -6.04 6.44
CA GLU A 176 9.21 -6.54 6.29
C GLU A 176 8.19 -5.37 6.18
N PHE A 177 7.20 -5.46 5.29
CA PHE A 177 6.32 -4.34 4.94
C PHE A 177 5.63 -3.69 6.14
N TRP A 178 5.15 -4.50 7.09
CA TRP A 178 4.38 -4.07 8.26
C TRP A 178 5.26 -3.58 9.42
N ALA A 179 6.58 -3.78 9.38
CA ALA A 179 7.51 -3.26 10.36
C ALA A 179 7.84 -1.76 10.12
N ILE A 180 6.79 -0.93 10.15
CA ILE A 180 6.84 0.51 9.84
C ILE A 180 7.63 1.32 10.86
N GLY A 181 7.69 0.90 12.12
CA GLY A 181 8.47 1.55 13.17
C GLY A 181 9.97 1.33 12.97
N ALA A 182 10.39 0.08 12.75
CA ALA A 182 11.79 -0.24 12.46
C ALA A 182 12.29 0.46 11.17
N ARG A 183 11.45 0.50 10.13
CA ARG A 183 11.74 1.23 8.89
C ARG A 183 11.88 2.73 9.13
N THR A 184 10.94 3.34 9.83
CA THR A 184 10.98 4.77 10.11
C THR A 184 12.23 5.15 10.91
N LEU A 185 12.60 4.33 11.90
CA LEU A 185 13.84 4.51 12.67
C LEU A 185 15.09 4.46 11.80
N LEU A 186 15.17 3.49 10.88
CA LEU A 186 16.29 3.36 9.94
C LEU A 186 16.44 4.62 9.09
N HIS A 187 15.34 5.08 8.48
CA HIS A 187 15.34 6.26 7.61
C HIS A 187 15.66 7.55 8.35
N LYS A 188 15.12 7.73 9.55
CA LYS A 188 15.45 8.86 10.43
C LYS A 188 16.94 8.89 10.75
N THR A 189 17.50 7.76 11.19
CA THR A 189 18.92 7.65 11.56
C THR A 189 19.84 7.84 10.36
N ALA A 190 19.52 7.26 9.20
CA ALA A 190 20.31 7.43 8.00
C ALA A 190 20.35 8.90 7.54
N ARG A 191 19.23 9.63 7.65
CA ARG A 191 19.19 11.07 7.38
C ARG A 191 20.09 11.87 8.33
N GLU A 192 20.04 11.57 9.64
CA GLU A 192 20.94 12.19 10.63
C GLU A 192 22.42 11.97 10.29
N LEU A 193 22.76 10.81 9.73
CA LEU A 193 24.11 10.44 9.32
C LEU A 193 24.46 10.84 7.88
N ASN A 194 23.56 11.53 7.17
CA ASN A 194 23.72 11.92 5.76
C ASN A 194 23.94 10.73 4.80
N ILE A 195 23.24 9.62 5.02
CA ILE A 195 23.32 8.37 4.25
C ILE A 195 22.04 8.19 3.43
N SER A 196 22.19 7.87 2.14
CA SER A 196 21.04 7.55 1.28
C SER A 196 20.55 6.11 1.50
N ILE A 197 19.25 5.90 1.30
CA ILE A 197 18.62 4.57 1.38
C ILE A 197 18.01 4.21 0.04
N PHE A 198 18.31 3.01 -0.46
CA PHE A 198 17.50 2.35 -1.46
C PHE A 198 16.39 1.54 -0.80
N ASN A 199 15.19 1.60 -1.35
CA ASN A 199 14.10 0.70 -0.98
C ASN A 199 13.53 0.09 -2.25
N CYS A 200 13.49 -1.25 -2.32
CA CYS A 200 13.02 -1.96 -3.50
C CYS A 200 11.85 -2.88 -3.17
N ASN A 201 10.67 -2.57 -3.72
CA ASN A 201 9.45 -3.32 -3.43
C ASN A 201 8.97 -4.07 -4.67
N THR A 202 8.78 -5.38 -4.53
CA THR A 202 8.24 -6.24 -5.58
C THR A 202 6.89 -6.83 -5.16
N VAL A 203 5.86 -6.63 -5.97
CA VAL A 203 4.52 -7.18 -5.78
C VAL A 203 4.01 -7.61 -7.13
N GLY A 204 3.63 -8.89 -7.27
CA GLY A 204 3.43 -9.47 -8.60
C GLY A 204 4.67 -9.22 -9.48
N PHE A 205 4.50 -9.05 -10.78
CA PHE A 205 5.61 -8.84 -11.73
C PHE A 205 6.18 -7.41 -11.74
N GLY A 206 5.63 -6.51 -10.93
CA GLY A 206 6.04 -5.11 -10.86
C GLY A 206 7.05 -4.86 -9.74
N THR A 207 8.16 -4.22 -10.06
CA THR A 207 9.23 -3.83 -9.15
C THR A 207 9.35 -2.31 -9.10
N ARG A 208 9.46 -1.76 -7.89
CA ARG A 208 9.57 -0.33 -7.61
C ARG A 208 10.89 -0.09 -6.90
N LEU A 209 11.67 0.86 -7.38
CA LEU A 209 12.95 1.23 -6.79
C LEU A 209 12.94 2.71 -6.41
N PHE A 210 13.00 2.96 -5.11
CA PHE A 210 13.07 4.28 -4.49
C PHE A 210 14.51 4.55 -4.05
N LEU A 211 14.92 5.82 -4.12
CA LEU A 211 16.16 6.32 -3.54
C LEU A 211 15.82 7.51 -2.63
N PHE A 212 15.95 7.31 -1.33
CA PHE A 212 15.75 8.34 -0.32
C PHE A 212 17.09 9.01 -0.04
N LYS A 213 17.25 10.26 -0.48
CA LYS A 213 18.40 11.09 -0.12
C LYS A 213 18.16 11.81 1.21
N PRO A 214 19.21 12.30 1.87
CA PRO A 214 19.08 13.01 3.14
C PRO A 214 18.14 14.22 3.09
N ASP A 215 18.09 14.92 1.94
CA ASP A 215 17.28 16.11 1.67
C ASP A 215 15.92 15.81 1.02
N ASP A 216 15.60 14.54 0.74
CA ASP A 216 14.29 14.13 0.22
C ASP A 216 13.21 14.07 1.32
N ALA A 217 11.96 13.89 0.90
CA ALA A 217 10.83 13.64 1.78
C ALA A 217 11.08 12.45 2.74
N THR A 218 10.48 12.53 3.92
CA THR A 218 10.72 11.56 5.01
C THR A 218 9.86 10.31 4.85
N MET A 219 10.30 9.19 5.44
CA MET A 219 9.47 7.98 5.53
C MET A 219 8.20 8.26 6.34
N GLU A 220 8.30 9.11 7.37
CA GLU A 220 7.18 9.60 8.15
C GLU A 220 6.14 10.31 7.28
N THR A 221 6.59 11.20 6.38
CA THR A 221 5.72 11.90 5.42
C THR A 221 5.08 10.93 4.44
N LEU A 222 5.85 9.93 3.98
CA LEU A 222 5.37 8.96 3.00
C LEU A 222 4.30 8.01 3.58
N LEU A 223 4.47 7.59 4.84
CA LEU A 223 3.54 6.69 5.51
C LEU A 223 2.42 7.42 6.27
N GLY A 224 2.59 8.71 6.59
CA GLY A 224 1.64 9.45 7.42
C GLY A 224 1.64 9.01 8.88
N PHE A 225 2.80 8.58 9.39
CA PHE A 225 3.02 8.23 10.79
C PHE A 225 4.30 8.92 11.29
N THR A 226 4.23 9.54 12.47
CA THR A 226 5.46 9.87 13.22
C THR A 226 6.16 8.58 13.65
N TYR A 227 7.44 8.66 14.02
CA TYR A 227 8.17 7.49 14.52
C TYR A 227 7.47 6.83 15.72
N GLU A 228 7.01 7.62 16.70
CA GLU A 228 6.35 7.08 17.89
C GLU A 228 5.04 6.38 17.55
N GLU A 229 4.21 6.97 16.67
CA GLU A 229 2.98 6.32 16.20
C GLU A 229 3.28 5.04 15.41
N ALA A 230 4.32 5.04 14.56
CA ALA A 230 4.72 3.87 13.79
C ALA A 230 5.24 2.75 14.70
N LYS A 231 6.05 3.09 15.70
CA LYS A 231 6.57 2.17 16.73
C LYS A 231 5.45 1.54 17.54
N GLU A 232 4.50 2.35 18.01
CA GLU A 232 3.34 1.87 18.75
C GLU A 232 2.44 0.99 17.87
N ALA A 233 2.15 1.43 16.64
CA ALA A 233 1.32 0.70 15.69
C ALA A 233 1.92 -0.68 15.36
N GLU A 234 3.22 -0.73 15.08
CA GLU A 234 3.96 -1.96 14.87
C GLU A 234 3.92 -2.88 16.11
N ALA A 235 4.15 -2.34 17.30
CA ALA A 235 4.09 -3.11 18.54
C ALA A 235 2.71 -3.73 18.76
N ARG A 236 1.64 -2.96 18.55
CA ARG A 236 0.26 -3.45 18.64
C ARG A 236 -0.03 -4.52 17.59
N PHE A 237 0.46 -4.34 16.36
CA PHE A 237 0.33 -5.31 15.28
C PHE A 237 1.03 -6.64 15.61
N ARG A 238 2.31 -6.59 15.99
CA ARG A 238 3.11 -7.77 16.38
C ARG A 238 2.51 -8.50 17.57
N ASN A 239 2.02 -7.77 18.58
CA ASN A 239 1.40 -8.34 19.78
C ASN A 239 -0.06 -8.75 19.58
N LYS A 240 -0.62 -8.60 18.36
CA LYS A 240 -2.02 -8.93 18.04
C LYS A 240 -3.04 -8.20 18.92
N THR A 241 -2.72 -6.95 19.28
CA THR A 241 -3.58 -6.06 20.07
C THR A 241 -4.06 -4.86 19.26
N ALA A 242 -3.62 -4.72 18.00
CA ALA A 242 -4.13 -3.71 17.07
C ALA A 242 -5.60 -4.00 16.70
N ASP A 243 -6.43 -2.96 16.73
CA ASP A 243 -7.80 -3.02 16.25
C ASP A 243 -7.87 -2.99 14.70
N GLU A 244 -9.05 -3.28 14.15
CA GLU A 244 -9.30 -3.30 12.69
C GLU A 244 -8.96 -1.95 12.03
N PHE A 245 -9.21 -0.85 12.73
CA PHE A 245 -8.96 0.50 12.22
C PHE A 245 -7.46 0.76 12.04
N LEU A 246 -6.67 0.45 13.06
CA LEU A 246 -5.22 0.62 13.04
C LEU A 246 -4.57 -0.28 11.99
N ILE A 247 -4.97 -1.55 11.90
CA ILE A 247 -4.48 -2.48 10.87
C ILE A 247 -4.75 -1.89 9.48
N LYS A 248 -5.98 -1.45 9.23
CA LYS A 248 -6.34 -0.85 7.94
C LYS A 248 -5.54 0.43 7.65
N LYS A 249 -5.37 1.31 8.63
CA LYS A 249 -4.58 2.55 8.49
C LYS A 249 -3.13 2.23 8.11
N MET A 250 -2.48 1.30 8.82
CA MET A 250 -1.11 0.86 8.52
C MET A 250 -1.01 0.26 7.12
N MET A 251 -1.93 -0.64 6.75
CA MET A 251 -1.90 -1.30 5.45
C MET A 251 -2.09 -0.32 4.30
N THR A 252 -3.05 0.60 4.42
CA THR A 252 -3.27 1.65 3.44
C THR A 252 -2.04 2.54 3.29
N ALA A 253 -1.43 2.97 4.40
CA ALA A 253 -0.20 3.77 4.37
C ALA A 253 0.96 3.08 3.62
N VAL A 254 1.21 1.80 3.91
CA VAL A 254 2.27 1.04 3.24
C VAL A 254 1.97 0.84 1.76
N ILE A 255 0.72 0.51 1.41
CA ILE A 255 0.33 0.33 0.01
C ILE A 255 0.47 1.65 -0.76
N ASP A 256 -0.11 2.74 -0.26
CA ASP A 256 -0.10 4.03 -0.95
C ASP A 256 1.33 4.62 -1.04
N GLY A 257 2.15 4.45 -0.01
CA GLY A 257 3.51 4.99 0.05
C GLY A 257 4.54 4.16 -0.70
N LEU A 258 4.48 2.83 -0.60
CA LEU A 258 5.56 1.92 -1.04
C LEU A 258 5.14 0.96 -2.18
N VAL A 259 3.83 0.82 -2.43
CA VAL A 259 3.25 0.03 -3.53
C VAL A 259 2.12 0.81 -4.26
N PRO A 260 2.37 2.05 -4.71
CA PRO A 260 1.32 2.97 -5.20
C PRO A 260 0.56 2.47 -6.43
N GLU A 261 1.18 1.61 -7.22
CA GLU A 261 0.53 0.88 -8.30
C GLU A 261 0.63 -0.62 -8.04
N LEU A 262 -0.44 -1.38 -8.25
CA LEU A 262 -0.39 -2.84 -8.29
C LEU A 262 -0.33 -3.28 -9.75
N PRO A 263 0.55 -4.23 -10.15
CA PRO A 263 0.61 -4.64 -11.54
C PRO A 263 -0.69 -5.37 -11.92
N GLU A 264 -1.24 -5.00 -13.07
CA GLU A 264 -2.38 -5.68 -13.68
C GLU A 264 -1.85 -6.83 -14.55
N TYR A 265 -1.67 -8.00 -13.94
CA TYR A 265 -1.28 -9.22 -14.66
C TYR A 265 -2.37 -10.29 -14.66
N CYS A 266 -3.34 -10.17 -13.75
CA CYS A 266 -4.51 -11.02 -13.71
C CYS A 266 -5.65 -10.30 -14.44
N THR A 267 -5.87 -10.65 -15.70
CA THR A 267 -6.91 -10.04 -16.56
C THR A 267 -8.34 -10.49 -16.22
N ASN A 268 -8.50 -11.45 -15.30
CA ASN A 268 -9.79 -11.89 -14.80
C ASN A 268 -10.05 -11.29 -13.40
N GLU A 269 -11.17 -10.58 -13.22
CA GLU A 269 -11.58 -9.91 -11.98
C GLU A 269 -11.53 -10.85 -10.76
N ASP A 270 -11.88 -12.13 -10.96
CA ASP A 270 -11.86 -13.16 -9.92
C ASP A 270 -10.48 -13.31 -9.25
N ARG A 271 -9.40 -13.16 -10.01
CA ARG A 271 -8.04 -13.36 -9.49
C ARG A 271 -7.57 -12.22 -8.60
N ARG A 272 -7.99 -10.98 -8.88
CA ARG A 272 -7.72 -9.84 -7.98
C ARG A 272 -8.43 -10.06 -6.64
N ALA A 273 -9.68 -10.53 -6.67
CA ALA A 273 -10.40 -10.90 -5.46
C ALA A 273 -9.69 -12.01 -4.68
N VAL A 274 -9.15 -13.04 -5.35
CA VAL A 274 -8.35 -14.09 -4.70
C VAL A 274 -7.08 -13.54 -4.06
N ILE A 275 -6.32 -12.67 -4.74
CA ILE A 275 -5.09 -12.08 -4.17
C ILE A 275 -5.42 -11.26 -2.93
N LEU A 276 -6.49 -10.46 -2.99
CA LEU A 276 -6.95 -9.66 -1.86
C LEU A 276 -7.46 -10.55 -0.72
N GLU A 277 -8.22 -11.60 -1.01
CA GLU A 277 -8.69 -12.55 0.01
C GLU A 277 -7.52 -13.29 0.67
N ARG A 278 -6.51 -13.69 -0.10
CA ARG A 278 -5.29 -14.27 0.46
C ARG A 278 -4.58 -13.28 1.38
N LEU A 279 -4.43 -12.02 0.96
CA LEU A 279 -3.74 -11.02 1.76
C LEU A 279 -4.52 -10.60 3.01
N PHE A 280 -5.80 -10.24 2.85
CA PHE A 280 -6.64 -9.65 3.91
C PHE A 280 -7.46 -10.69 4.69
N GLY A 281 -7.86 -11.80 4.06
CA GLY A 281 -8.64 -12.87 4.68
C GLY A 281 -7.77 -13.99 5.26
N GLU A 282 -6.77 -14.48 4.50
CA GLU A 282 -5.86 -15.53 4.96
C GLU A 282 -4.59 -15.00 5.66
N GLY A 283 -4.29 -13.70 5.57
CA GLY A 283 -3.04 -13.11 6.10
C GLY A 283 -1.79 -13.55 5.33
N ARG A 284 -1.93 -13.92 4.05
CA ARG A 284 -0.87 -14.49 3.21
C ARG A 284 -0.66 -13.65 1.95
N ALA A 285 0.47 -12.95 1.91
CA ALA A 285 0.92 -12.31 0.69
C ALA A 285 1.19 -13.35 -0.41
N SER A 286 0.61 -13.12 -1.59
CA SER A 286 0.86 -13.96 -2.77
C SER A 286 2.18 -13.54 -3.40
N ILE A 287 3.22 -14.36 -3.25
CA ILE A 287 4.57 -14.07 -3.76
C ILE A 287 5.09 -15.27 -4.54
N ILE A 288 5.53 -15.03 -5.77
CA ILE A 288 6.11 -16.06 -6.65
C ILE A 288 7.64 -16.03 -6.59
N ALA A 289 8.25 -17.21 -6.75
CA ALA A 289 9.70 -17.42 -6.58
C ALA A 289 10.56 -16.62 -7.59
N THR A 290 10.00 -16.32 -8.76
CA THR A 290 10.73 -15.69 -9.88
C THR A 290 11.01 -14.21 -9.70
N ASN A 291 10.27 -13.53 -8.82
CA ASN A 291 10.31 -12.07 -8.77
C ASN A 291 11.46 -11.51 -7.94
N PRO A 292 11.75 -12.04 -6.73
CA PRO A 292 12.86 -11.52 -5.94
C PRO A 292 14.22 -11.58 -6.64
N PRO A 293 14.59 -12.65 -7.38
CA PRO A 293 15.85 -12.67 -8.14
C PRO A 293 15.99 -11.54 -9.15
N MET A 294 14.93 -11.26 -9.93
CA MET A 294 14.93 -10.19 -10.94
C MET A 294 15.07 -8.82 -10.28
N ALA A 295 14.24 -8.54 -9.27
CA ALA A 295 14.27 -7.27 -8.56
C ALA A 295 15.63 -7.07 -7.84
N SER A 296 16.24 -8.14 -7.34
CA SER A 296 17.55 -8.07 -6.65
C SER A 296 18.67 -7.67 -7.59
N GLY A 297 18.68 -8.17 -8.82
CA GLY A 297 19.62 -7.70 -9.86
C GLY A 297 19.39 -6.22 -10.19
N PHE A 298 18.13 -5.84 -10.39
CA PHE A 298 17.76 -4.45 -10.67
C PHE A 298 18.22 -3.49 -9.57
N LEU A 299 18.04 -3.84 -8.29
CA LEU A 299 18.55 -3.09 -7.14
C LEU A 299 20.09 -3.06 -7.10
N ALA A 300 20.76 -4.20 -7.33
CA ALA A 300 22.21 -4.31 -7.29
C ALA A 300 22.90 -3.37 -8.30
N ASP A 301 22.40 -3.34 -9.53
CA ASP A 301 22.93 -2.47 -10.58
C ASP A 301 22.83 -0.99 -10.21
N HIS A 302 21.70 -0.58 -9.61
CA HIS A 302 21.51 0.81 -9.19
C HIS A 302 22.37 1.18 -7.97
N ILE A 303 22.65 0.24 -7.07
CA ILE A 303 23.62 0.44 -5.99
C ILE A 303 25.02 0.62 -6.57
N LEU A 304 25.43 -0.23 -7.53
CA LEU A 304 26.71 -0.09 -8.23
C LEU A 304 26.84 1.27 -8.90
N PHE A 305 25.82 1.70 -9.65
CA PHE A 305 25.79 3.00 -10.30
C PHE A 305 25.84 4.16 -9.30
N TYR A 306 25.16 4.03 -8.15
CA TYR A 306 25.25 5.01 -7.09
C TYR A 306 26.65 5.07 -6.50
N LEU A 307 27.26 3.93 -6.17
CA LEU A 307 28.63 3.88 -5.63
C LEU A 307 29.63 4.54 -6.59
N LEU A 308 29.48 4.33 -7.90
CA LEU A 308 30.38 4.85 -8.93
C LEU A 308 29.95 6.21 -9.53
N ARG A 309 28.98 6.91 -8.93
CA ARG A 309 28.45 8.20 -9.42
C ARG A 309 29.51 9.29 -9.64
N ASN A 310 30.62 9.22 -8.91
CA ASN A 310 31.74 10.17 -8.98
C ASN A 310 32.92 9.66 -9.81
N SER A 311 32.79 8.49 -10.45
CA SER A 311 33.82 7.95 -11.34
C SER A 311 34.05 8.84 -12.57
N GLU A 312 35.27 8.78 -13.11
CA GLU A 312 35.61 9.39 -14.40
C GLU A 312 34.82 8.74 -15.54
N THR A 313 34.54 7.44 -15.44
CA THR A 313 33.75 6.68 -16.42
C THR A 313 32.31 7.18 -16.44
N LYS A 314 31.94 7.89 -17.51
CA LYS A 314 30.58 8.38 -17.72
C LYS A 314 29.67 7.25 -18.19
N ARG A 315 28.59 7.03 -17.43
CA ARG A 315 27.55 6.06 -17.74
C ARG A 315 26.23 6.80 -17.97
N GLN A 316 25.52 6.44 -19.03
CA GLN A 316 24.18 6.98 -19.30
C GLN A 316 23.17 6.21 -18.45
N ILE A 317 22.98 6.68 -17.22
CA ILE A 317 22.11 6.05 -16.23
C ILE A 317 20.80 6.84 -16.13
N VAL A 318 19.67 6.13 -16.15
CA VAL A 318 18.37 6.72 -15.84
C VAL A 318 18.37 7.12 -14.37
N LYS A 319 18.16 8.42 -14.10
CA LYS A 319 18.13 8.93 -12.73
C LYS A 319 16.88 8.43 -12.00
N ILE A 320 17.03 8.02 -10.76
CA ILE A 320 15.88 7.74 -9.89
C ILE A 320 15.24 9.08 -9.52
N PRO A 321 13.92 9.26 -9.73
CA PRO A 321 13.21 10.47 -9.31
C PRO A 321 13.33 10.73 -7.80
N GLU A 322 13.19 12.00 -7.38
CA GLU A 322 13.08 12.36 -5.96
C GLU A 322 11.81 11.77 -5.36
N ILE A 323 11.86 11.40 -4.08
CA ILE A 323 10.71 10.88 -3.33
C ILE A 323 9.55 11.90 -3.36
N PRO A 324 8.29 11.45 -3.62
CA PRO A 324 7.83 10.06 -3.67
C PRO A 324 8.00 9.34 -5.01
N GLY A 325 8.72 9.91 -5.97
CA GLY A 325 9.00 9.26 -7.24
C GLY A 325 9.96 8.06 -7.14
N TYR A 326 9.90 7.20 -8.16
CA TYR A 326 10.61 5.92 -8.20
C TYR A 326 10.84 5.43 -9.63
N LEU A 327 11.68 4.42 -9.81
CA LEU A 327 11.73 3.64 -11.05
C LEU A 327 10.79 2.45 -10.96
N PHE A 328 10.01 2.24 -12.02
CA PHE A 328 9.12 1.10 -12.14
C PHE A 328 9.57 0.17 -13.26
N PHE A 329 9.53 -1.13 -12.99
CA PHE A 329 9.73 -2.17 -13.99
C PHE A 329 8.68 -3.28 -13.85
N ASP A 330 7.89 -3.49 -14.89
CA ASP A 330 6.90 -4.56 -15.00
C ASP A 330 7.39 -5.61 -16.00
N VAL A 331 7.76 -6.79 -15.49
CA VAL A 331 8.26 -7.89 -16.32
C VAL A 331 7.15 -8.51 -17.17
N ALA A 332 5.91 -8.51 -16.70
CA ALA A 332 4.81 -9.11 -17.45
C ALA A 332 4.47 -8.27 -18.69
N LYS A 333 4.56 -6.94 -18.57
CA LYS A 333 4.31 -6.00 -19.68
C LYS A 333 5.57 -5.60 -20.44
N MET A 334 6.75 -5.96 -19.94
CA MET A 334 8.05 -5.49 -20.45
C MET A 334 8.15 -3.95 -20.46
N GLU A 335 7.55 -3.30 -19.45
CA GLU A 335 7.49 -1.84 -19.35
C GLU A 335 8.46 -1.35 -18.25
N ALA A 336 9.30 -0.38 -18.59
CA ALA A 336 10.17 0.32 -17.65
C ALA A 336 9.92 1.83 -17.76
N ARG A 337 9.74 2.52 -16.63
CA ARG A 337 9.47 3.97 -16.62
C ARG A 337 9.94 4.64 -15.35
N GLN A 338 10.26 5.94 -15.45
CA GLN A 338 10.35 6.82 -14.29
C GLN A 338 8.93 7.21 -13.87
N VAL A 339 8.63 7.07 -12.59
CA VAL A 339 7.38 7.53 -11.99
C VAL A 339 7.69 8.74 -11.16
N PHE A 340 7.25 9.90 -11.65
CA PHE A 340 7.25 11.13 -10.87
C PHE A 340 5.92 11.18 -10.13
N LEU A 341 5.87 10.52 -8.96
CA LEU A 341 4.86 10.89 -8.00
C LEU A 341 5.27 12.28 -7.52
N LYS A 342 4.42 13.27 -7.76
CA LYS A 342 4.71 14.61 -7.29
C LYS A 342 5.00 14.51 -5.78
N LYS A 343 5.89 15.36 -5.26
CA LYS A 343 5.85 15.79 -3.84
C LYS A 343 4.37 16.05 -3.49
N ASN A 344 4.02 16.26 -2.23
CA ASN A 344 2.80 17.04 -1.99
C ASN A 344 2.98 18.49 -2.55
N ASP A 345 3.27 18.66 -3.84
CA ASP A 345 2.61 19.63 -4.67
C ASP A 345 1.13 19.54 -4.30
N SER A 346 0.68 20.58 -3.66
CA SER A 346 -0.61 21.23 -3.79
C SER A 346 -1.06 21.44 -5.26
N ASN A 347 -0.78 20.47 -6.13
CA ASN A 347 -1.26 20.27 -7.48
C ASN A 347 -1.63 18.77 -7.65
N ASN A 348 -2.24 18.18 -6.60
CA ASN A 348 -3.53 17.53 -6.82
C ASN A 348 -4.32 18.57 -7.60
N SER A 349 -4.56 18.37 -8.89
CA SER A 349 -5.49 19.28 -9.55
C SER A 349 -6.75 19.22 -8.73
N LYS A 350 -7.03 20.34 -8.08
CA LYS A 350 -8.07 20.47 -7.09
C LYS A 350 -9.32 19.79 -7.62
N ILE A 351 -9.85 18.83 -6.88
CA ILE A 351 -11.02 18.11 -7.36
C ILE A 351 -12.20 19.08 -7.24
N ILE A 352 -12.74 19.48 -8.38
CA ILE A 352 -13.87 20.41 -8.43
C ILE A 352 -15.14 19.58 -8.43
N ILE A 353 -15.94 19.76 -7.39
CA ILE A 353 -17.24 19.13 -7.23
C ILE A 353 -18.31 20.13 -7.62
N GLY A 354 -19.20 19.76 -8.53
CA GLY A 354 -20.24 20.66 -8.99
C GLY A 354 -21.45 19.94 -9.55
N LEU A 355 -22.51 20.70 -9.76
CA LEU A 355 -23.69 20.23 -10.48
C LEU A 355 -23.44 20.28 -12.00
N ALA A 356 -23.82 19.23 -12.72
CA ALA A 356 -23.83 19.24 -14.18
C ALA A 356 -25.07 20.00 -14.69
N GLU A 357 -24.94 21.31 -14.88
CA GLU A 357 -26.07 22.18 -15.25
C GLU A 357 -26.44 22.07 -16.73
N SER A 358 -25.44 22.02 -17.63
CA SER A 358 -25.67 21.95 -19.08
C SER A 358 -26.03 20.54 -19.53
N GLU A 359 -26.85 20.43 -20.58
CA GLU A 359 -27.20 19.14 -21.19
C GLU A 359 -25.97 18.35 -21.65
N THR A 360 -24.93 19.04 -22.12
CA THR A 360 -23.63 18.43 -22.45
C THR A 360 -22.96 17.83 -21.21
N ALA A 361 -22.91 18.57 -20.09
CA ALA A 361 -22.31 18.07 -18.86
C ALA A 361 -23.10 16.90 -18.25
N LYS A 362 -24.44 16.93 -18.33
CA LYS A 362 -25.29 15.81 -17.92
C LYS A 362 -25.04 14.57 -18.77
N ARG A 363 -24.91 14.74 -20.10
CA ARG A 363 -24.58 13.64 -21.02
C ARG A 363 -23.20 13.05 -20.73
N GLU A 364 -22.19 13.88 -20.45
CA GLU A 364 -20.87 13.42 -20.03
C GLU A 364 -20.93 12.62 -18.72
N ALA A 365 -21.62 13.15 -17.71
CA ALA A 365 -21.80 12.48 -16.42
C ALA A 365 -22.53 11.14 -16.57
N TRP A 366 -23.59 11.09 -17.37
CA TRP A 366 -24.34 9.87 -17.62
C TRP A 366 -23.51 8.85 -18.39
N THR A 367 -22.77 9.26 -19.42
CA THR A 367 -21.90 8.36 -20.21
C THR A 367 -20.84 7.69 -19.31
N PHE A 368 -20.28 8.44 -18.35
CA PHE A 368 -19.34 7.89 -17.37
C PHE A 368 -19.95 6.78 -16.51
N VAL A 369 -21.21 6.95 -16.07
CA VAL A 369 -21.93 5.93 -15.29
C VAL A 369 -22.35 4.77 -16.18
N GLU A 370 -22.86 5.04 -17.38
CA GLU A 370 -23.35 4.04 -18.34
C GLU A 370 -22.25 3.05 -18.72
N GLN A 371 -21.06 3.52 -19.08
CA GLN A 371 -19.93 2.65 -19.46
C GLN A 371 -19.63 1.61 -18.37
N LYS A 372 -19.58 2.05 -17.11
CA LYS A 372 -19.30 1.18 -15.96
C LYS A 372 -20.45 0.24 -15.64
N TYR A 373 -21.70 0.69 -15.79
CA TYR A 373 -22.86 -0.15 -15.53
C TYR A 373 -23.09 -1.19 -16.64
N LEU A 374 -22.81 -0.87 -17.91
CA LEU A 374 -22.79 -1.84 -19.00
C LEU A 374 -21.67 -2.86 -18.83
N GLU A 375 -20.49 -2.45 -18.38
CA GLU A 375 -19.38 -3.37 -18.06
C GLU A 375 -19.80 -4.40 -17.01
N ILE A 376 -20.29 -3.92 -15.86
CA ILE A 376 -20.52 -4.75 -14.66
C ILE A 376 -21.86 -5.49 -14.70
N PHE A 377 -22.93 -4.80 -15.12
CA PHE A 377 -24.31 -5.29 -14.98
C PHE A 377 -24.99 -5.57 -16.32
N LYS A 378 -24.32 -5.31 -17.45
CA LYS A 378 -24.86 -5.49 -18.81
C LYS A 378 -26.19 -4.75 -19.04
N ALA A 379 -26.42 -3.66 -18.29
CA ALA A 379 -27.62 -2.85 -18.37
C ALA A 379 -27.30 -1.37 -18.11
N ALA A 380 -27.94 -0.47 -18.85
CA ALA A 380 -27.81 0.96 -18.62
C ALA A 380 -28.63 1.40 -17.38
N PRO A 381 -28.12 2.35 -16.58
CA PRO A 381 -28.88 2.90 -15.46
C PRO A 381 -29.96 3.88 -15.95
N PRO A 382 -31.05 4.09 -15.19
CA PRO A 382 -32.03 5.13 -15.52
C PRO A 382 -31.36 6.51 -15.51
N HIS A 383 -31.83 7.40 -16.37
CA HIS A 383 -31.45 8.81 -16.30
C HIS A 383 -32.00 9.44 -15.03
N ALA A 384 -31.22 10.35 -14.46
CA ALA A 384 -31.60 11.18 -13.32
C ALA A 384 -31.73 12.66 -13.70
N GLN A 385 -32.45 13.41 -12.88
CA GLN A 385 -32.67 14.84 -13.01
C GLN A 385 -31.39 15.66 -12.78
N TYR A 386 -30.62 15.32 -11.74
CA TYR A 386 -29.41 16.02 -11.34
C TYR A 386 -28.22 15.06 -11.31
N TYR A 387 -27.07 15.53 -11.80
CA TYR A 387 -25.79 14.81 -11.69
C TYR A 387 -24.76 15.71 -11.02
N PHE A 388 -24.29 15.29 -9.85
CA PHE A 388 -23.11 15.87 -9.23
C PHE A 388 -21.88 15.18 -9.79
N VAL A 389 -20.88 15.97 -10.17
CA VAL A 389 -19.64 15.49 -10.79
C VAL A 389 -18.45 15.98 -9.99
N ALA A 390 -17.48 15.09 -9.79
CA ALA A 390 -16.15 15.43 -9.30
C ALA A 390 -15.20 15.40 -10.50
N LYS A 391 -14.55 16.52 -10.80
CA LYS A 391 -13.61 16.66 -11.92
C LYS A 391 -12.19 16.88 -11.40
N GLN A 392 -11.25 16.12 -11.94
CA GLN A 392 -9.82 16.25 -11.73
C GLN A 392 -9.12 16.40 -13.09
N ASN A 393 -8.34 17.45 -13.30
CA ASN A 393 -7.74 17.76 -14.62
C ASN A 393 -8.77 17.74 -15.77
N ASN A 394 -9.95 18.33 -15.59
CA ASN A 394 -11.08 18.30 -16.53
C ASN A 394 -11.66 16.91 -16.86
N LYS A 395 -11.25 15.85 -16.16
CA LYS A 395 -11.81 14.50 -16.31
C LYS A 395 -12.75 14.18 -15.15
N ILE A 396 -13.87 13.53 -15.42
CA ILE A 396 -14.79 13.04 -14.38
C ILE A 396 -14.12 11.87 -13.64
N VAL A 397 -13.97 12.02 -12.33
CA VAL A 397 -13.42 11.01 -11.41
C VAL A 397 -14.46 10.50 -10.41
N GLY A 398 -15.65 11.09 -10.42
CA GLY A 398 -16.77 10.60 -9.63
C GLY A 398 -18.08 11.27 -10.00
N THR A 399 -19.18 10.56 -9.78
CA THR A 399 -20.53 11.06 -10.01
C THR A 399 -21.50 10.56 -8.93
N LEU A 400 -22.51 11.37 -8.65
CA LEU A 400 -23.67 11.01 -7.85
C LEU A 400 -24.92 11.62 -8.51
N SER A 401 -25.92 10.77 -8.78
CA SER A 401 -27.19 11.23 -9.33
C SER A 401 -28.23 11.46 -8.25
N VAL A 402 -29.11 12.43 -8.47
CA VAL A 402 -30.23 12.76 -7.58
C VAL A 402 -31.48 13.06 -8.39
N ASP A 403 -32.63 12.55 -7.93
CA ASP A 403 -33.94 12.91 -8.46
C ASP A 403 -34.79 13.56 -7.38
N PHE A 404 -35.48 14.65 -7.69
CA PHE A 404 -36.49 15.19 -6.78
C PHE A 404 -37.81 14.46 -7.00
N CYS A 405 -38.43 14.04 -5.90
CA CYS A 405 -39.76 13.44 -5.98
C CYS A 405 -40.79 14.55 -6.21
N LEU A 406 -41.71 14.29 -7.13
CA LEU A 406 -42.82 15.18 -7.47
C LEU A 406 -44.11 14.54 -6.99
N GLU A 407 -45.09 15.36 -6.60
CA GLU A 407 -46.38 14.85 -6.14
C GLU A 407 -47.16 14.15 -7.27
N SER A 408 -46.96 14.61 -8.51
CA SER A 408 -47.59 14.08 -9.71
C SER A 408 -46.84 12.93 -10.39
N GLU A 409 -45.58 12.67 -10.01
CA GLU A 409 -44.76 11.63 -10.66
C GLU A 409 -43.91 10.83 -9.68
N LYS A 410 -44.01 9.51 -9.80
CA LYS A 410 -43.20 8.55 -9.04
C LYS A 410 -41.74 8.53 -9.51
N ILE A 411 -40.82 8.65 -8.57
CA ILE A 411 -39.37 8.43 -8.79
C ILE A 411 -39.07 6.95 -9.02
N TRP A 412 -37.89 6.64 -9.56
CA TRP A 412 -37.51 5.28 -9.96
C TRP A 412 -37.70 4.24 -8.84
N LEU A 413 -37.18 4.49 -7.63
CA LEU A 413 -37.31 3.58 -6.49
C LEU A 413 -38.77 3.38 -6.09
N GLU A 414 -39.62 4.39 -6.22
CA GLU A 414 -41.06 4.27 -5.97
C GLU A 414 -41.78 3.42 -7.03
N LYS A 415 -41.26 3.42 -8.27
CA LYS A 415 -41.78 2.58 -9.36
C LYS A 415 -41.42 1.11 -9.14
N ILE A 416 -40.28 0.81 -8.50
CA ILE A 416 -39.74 -0.55 -8.39
C ILE A 416 -39.80 -1.18 -7.00
N TYR A 417 -40.13 -0.45 -5.94
CA TYR A 417 -40.38 -1.02 -4.60
C TYR A 417 -41.86 -0.88 -4.20
N GLU A 418 -42.42 -1.97 -3.67
CA GLU A 418 -43.70 -2.00 -2.97
C GLU A 418 -43.45 -1.98 -1.46
N PHE A 419 -44.07 -1.04 -0.74
CA PHE A 419 -44.05 -0.99 0.72
C PHE A 419 -45.28 -0.23 1.25
N ASP A 420 -45.61 -0.42 2.53
CA ASP A 420 -46.63 0.37 3.21
C ASP A 420 -46.02 1.71 3.66
N GLU A 421 -46.52 2.83 3.13
CA GLU A 421 -46.05 4.16 3.50
C GLU A 421 -46.14 4.44 5.01
N LYS A 422 -47.09 3.82 5.72
CA LYS A 422 -47.20 3.94 7.19
C LYS A 422 -46.06 3.26 7.94
N SER A 423 -45.38 2.31 7.29
CA SER A 423 -44.21 1.61 7.82
C SER A 423 -42.88 2.31 7.48
N ALA A 424 -42.93 3.42 6.73
CA ALA A 424 -41.75 4.18 6.37
C ALA A 424 -41.16 4.87 7.62
N PRO A 425 -39.82 4.91 7.76
CA PRO A 425 -39.16 5.48 8.94
C PRO A 425 -39.19 7.01 9.00
N PHE A 426 -39.69 7.68 7.95
CA PHE A 426 -40.00 9.10 7.91
C PHE A 426 -41.30 9.32 7.11
N PRO A 427 -41.99 10.47 7.28
CA PRO A 427 -43.18 10.81 6.50
C PRO A 427 -42.91 10.79 4.99
N VAL A 428 -43.80 10.13 4.23
CA VAL A 428 -43.73 10.09 2.75
C VAL A 428 -44.34 11.37 2.17
N LEU A 429 -43.62 12.47 2.33
CA LEU A 429 -43.96 13.77 1.74
C LEU A 429 -43.18 13.93 0.43
N ARG A 430 -43.81 13.59 -0.70
CA ARG A 430 -43.14 13.50 -2.01
C ARG A 430 -42.42 14.80 -2.39
N ASP A 431 -43.03 15.95 -2.16
CA ASP A 431 -42.43 17.27 -2.39
C ASP A 431 -41.23 17.59 -1.47
N LYS A 432 -41.00 16.79 -0.42
CA LYS A 432 -39.86 16.87 0.51
C LYS A 432 -38.85 15.75 0.34
N ILE A 433 -39.05 14.84 -0.61
CA ILE A 433 -38.17 13.67 -0.82
C ILE A 433 -37.27 13.88 -2.03
N ILE A 434 -36.02 13.43 -1.89
CA ILE A 434 -35.12 13.14 -3.01
C ILE A 434 -34.83 11.65 -3.10
N GLN A 435 -34.40 11.20 -4.26
CA GLN A 435 -33.78 9.90 -4.46
C GLN A 435 -32.29 10.09 -4.68
N TYR A 436 -31.44 9.47 -3.87
CA TYR A 436 -30.05 9.25 -4.23
C TYR A 436 -29.98 8.08 -5.20
N GLY A 437 -29.51 8.39 -6.41
CA GLY A 437 -29.41 7.46 -7.52
C GLY A 437 -28.08 6.72 -7.57
N ARG A 438 -27.59 6.49 -8.79
CA ARG A 438 -26.32 5.81 -9.03
C ARG A 438 -25.15 6.70 -8.62
N TRP A 439 -24.22 6.06 -7.93
CA TRP A 439 -23.01 6.64 -7.36
C TRP A 439 -21.81 5.81 -7.83
N LEU A 440 -20.78 6.49 -8.32
CA LEU A 440 -19.54 5.89 -8.78
C LEU A 440 -18.37 6.84 -8.53
N THR A 441 -17.26 6.34 -7.99
CA THR A 441 -16.02 7.12 -7.80
C THR A 441 -14.79 6.27 -8.11
N SER A 442 -13.81 6.83 -8.81
CA SER A 442 -12.49 6.21 -9.05
C SER A 442 -11.40 6.71 -8.10
N VAL A 443 -11.69 7.74 -7.30
CA VAL A 443 -10.78 8.33 -6.31
C VAL A 443 -11.36 8.14 -4.90
N SER A 444 -10.54 7.66 -3.98
CA SER A 444 -10.90 7.44 -2.57
C SER A 444 -11.22 8.76 -1.86
N GLY A 445 -12.23 8.79 -0.99
CA GLY A 445 -12.57 9.98 -0.18
C GLY A 445 -13.37 11.09 -0.88
N ILE A 446 -13.70 10.94 -2.17
CA ILE A 446 -14.53 11.91 -2.93
C ILE A 446 -16.03 11.64 -2.80
N SER A 447 -16.36 10.41 -2.44
CA SER A 447 -17.73 9.95 -2.23
C SER A 447 -18.50 10.78 -1.21
N GLU A 448 -17.90 11.04 -0.05
CA GLU A 448 -18.50 11.84 1.01
C GLU A 448 -18.80 13.27 0.51
N SER A 449 -17.87 13.84 -0.24
CA SER A 449 -18.00 15.22 -0.76
C SER A 449 -19.06 15.35 -1.85
N LEU A 450 -19.24 14.33 -2.70
CA LEU A 450 -20.35 14.27 -3.66
C LEU A 450 -21.71 14.16 -2.95
N ILE A 451 -21.81 13.29 -1.94
CA ILE A 451 -23.02 13.13 -1.12
C ILE A 451 -23.33 14.44 -0.40
N TYR A 452 -22.32 15.09 0.16
CA TYR A 452 -22.46 16.39 0.82
C TYR A 452 -22.99 17.47 -0.13
N ALA A 453 -22.41 17.60 -1.33
CA ALA A 453 -22.88 18.55 -2.36
C ALA A 453 -24.35 18.30 -2.73
N ALA A 454 -24.71 17.05 -3.03
CA ALA A 454 -26.07 16.64 -3.33
C ALA A 454 -27.06 16.98 -2.21
N THR A 455 -26.63 16.75 -0.97
CA THR A 455 -27.41 17.00 0.24
C THR A 455 -27.64 18.49 0.45
N CYS A 456 -26.60 19.31 0.32
CA CYS A 456 -26.71 20.77 0.41
C CYS A 456 -27.66 21.32 -0.68
N HIS A 457 -27.55 20.82 -1.90
CA HIS A 457 -28.45 21.22 -2.99
C HIS A 457 -29.91 20.82 -2.69
N ALA A 458 -30.14 19.64 -2.15
CA ALA A 458 -31.46 19.18 -1.74
C ALA A 458 -32.07 20.04 -0.62
N GLU A 459 -31.30 20.39 0.43
CA GLU A 459 -31.78 21.25 1.50
C GLU A 459 -32.17 22.64 1.00
N ARG A 460 -31.37 23.25 0.10
CA ARG A 460 -31.69 24.55 -0.51
C ARG A 460 -32.99 24.54 -1.29
N HIS A 461 -33.40 23.38 -1.79
CA HIS A 461 -34.67 23.16 -2.47
C HIS A 461 -35.78 22.65 -1.54
N GLY A 462 -35.60 22.78 -0.22
CA GLY A 462 -36.60 22.44 0.79
C GLY A 462 -36.85 20.94 0.93
N ARG A 463 -35.89 20.09 0.56
CA ARG A 463 -36.00 18.63 0.69
C ARG A 463 -35.47 18.18 2.04
N LEU A 464 -36.22 17.30 2.71
CA LEU A 464 -35.99 16.89 4.09
C LEU A 464 -35.50 15.45 4.21
N TYR A 465 -35.91 14.58 3.29
CA TYR A 465 -35.65 13.15 3.35
C TYR A 465 -35.08 12.62 2.04
N GLY A 466 -34.19 11.63 2.14
CA GLY A 466 -33.61 10.94 0.99
C GLY A 466 -34.05 9.48 0.96
N TRP A 467 -34.38 8.98 -0.23
CA TRP A 467 -34.49 7.56 -0.53
C TRP A 467 -33.21 7.06 -1.17
N CYS A 468 -32.78 5.87 -0.79
CA CYS A 468 -31.65 5.22 -1.43
C CYS A 468 -31.78 3.71 -1.32
N GLU A 469 -31.05 3.02 -2.17
CA GLU A 469 -30.87 1.59 -2.06
C GLU A 469 -29.41 1.24 -1.98
N HIS A 470 -29.08 0.30 -1.11
CA HIS A 470 -27.74 -0.25 -1.02
C HIS A 470 -27.74 -1.61 -0.36
N ASN A 471 -26.62 -2.33 -0.49
CA ASN A 471 -26.42 -3.60 0.19
C ASN A 471 -25.90 -3.40 1.63
N ASP A 472 -25.80 -4.49 2.39
CA ASP A 472 -25.38 -4.47 3.79
C ASP A 472 -23.92 -4.01 3.99
N LYS A 473 -23.06 -4.12 2.97
CA LYS A 473 -21.68 -3.64 3.06
C LYS A 473 -21.65 -2.11 3.09
N VAL A 474 -22.38 -1.46 2.19
CA VAL A 474 -22.50 0.00 2.13
C VAL A 474 -23.19 0.53 3.39
N HIS A 475 -24.23 -0.17 3.86
CA HIS A 475 -24.93 0.19 5.09
C HIS A 475 -23.98 0.31 6.29
N ARG A 476 -23.14 -0.71 6.53
CA ARG A 476 -22.16 -0.70 7.62
C ARG A 476 -21.13 0.43 7.51
N VAL A 477 -20.75 0.81 6.29
CA VAL A 477 -19.84 1.94 6.07
C VAL A 477 -20.53 3.24 6.49
N ALA A 478 -21.78 3.45 6.08
CA ALA A 478 -22.54 4.63 6.46
C ALA A 478 -22.79 4.73 7.98
N GLU A 479 -23.10 3.61 8.64
CA GLU A 479 -23.24 3.58 10.11
C GLU A 479 -21.94 3.99 10.82
N ARG A 480 -20.78 3.52 10.34
CA ARG A 480 -19.46 3.93 10.88
C ARG A 480 -19.17 5.42 10.67
N LEU A 481 -19.75 6.03 9.64
CA LEU A 481 -19.66 7.48 9.42
C LEU A 481 -20.60 8.26 10.34
N GLY A 482 -21.61 7.61 10.94
CA GLY A 482 -22.65 8.26 11.74
C GLY A 482 -23.92 8.61 10.95
N ILE A 483 -24.04 8.17 9.69
CA ILE A 483 -25.22 8.40 8.87
C ILE A 483 -26.26 7.31 9.16
N ALA A 484 -27.45 7.70 9.63
CA ALA A 484 -28.49 6.74 9.99
C ALA A 484 -29.44 6.48 8.81
N PHE A 485 -29.04 5.57 7.92
CA PHE A 485 -29.95 5.00 6.92
C PHE A 485 -30.94 4.06 7.62
N ARG A 486 -32.21 4.44 7.64
CA ARG A 486 -33.28 3.65 8.27
C ARG A 486 -33.93 2.75 7.22
N PRO A 487 -33.96 1.42 7.41
CA PRO A 487 -34.56 0.51 6.43
C PRO A 487 -36.07 0.74 6.34
N VAL A 488 -36.62 0.66 5.13
CA VAL A 488 -38.07 0.67 4.91
C VAL A 488 -38.59 -0.75 5.13
N SER A 489 -39.30 -0.96 6.24
CA SER A 489 -39.74 -2.28 6.66
C SER A 489 -40.73 -2.88 5.65
N GLY A 490 -40.51 -4.14 5.27
CA GLY A 490 -41.39 -4.85 4.35
C GLY A 490 -41.28 -4.43 2.88
N ALA A 491 -40.34 -3.56 2.51
CA ALA A 491 -40.13 -3.16 1.12
C ALA A 491 -39.69 -4.34 0.23
N LYS A 492 -40.37 -4.51 -0.91
CA LYS A 492 -40.13 -5.60 -1.87
C LYS A 492 -39.98 -5.06 -3.28
N ILE A 493 -39.04 -5.63 -4.05
CA ILE A 493 -38.82 -5.23 -5.44
C ILE A 493 -39.92 -5.82 -6.34
N ILE A 494 -40.52 -4.96 -7.18
CA ILE A 494 -41.52 -5.30 -8.19
C ILE A 494 -40.83 -5.46 -9.54
N PHE A 495 -40.29 -6.64 -9.83
CA PHE A 495 -39.52 -6.90 -11.07
C PHE A 495 -40.31 -6.62 -12.37
N LYS A 496 -41.64 -6.78 -12.37
CA LYS A 496 -42.49 -6.50 -13.55
C LYS A 496 -42.47 -5.03 -13.99
N ASN A 497 -42.08 -4.11 -13.09
CA ASN A 497 -42.02 -2.67 -13.38
C ASN A 497 -40.65 -2.25 -13.95
N MET A 498 -39.80 -3.22 -14.30
CA MET A 498 -38.41 -2.98 -14.70
C MET A 498 -38.06 -3.75 -15.98
N PRO A 499 -37.30 -3.15 -16.91
CA PRO A 499 -36.81 -3.84 -18.11
C PRO A 499 -36.02 -5.12 -17.74
N SER A 500 -36.20 -6.18 -18.52
CA SER A 500 -35.58 -7.50 -18.27
C SER A 500 -34.06 -7.42 -18.09
N GLU A 501 -33.40 -6.54 -18.84
CA GLU A 501 -31.95 -6.30 -18.79
C GLU A 501 -31.53 -5.75 -17.42
N THR A 502 -32.30 -4.82 -16.85
CA THR A 502 -32.02 -4.20 -15.56
C THR A 502 -32.31 -5.14 -14.38
N GLN A 503 -33.17 -6.15 -14.55
CA GLN A 503 -33.51 -7.08 -13.47
C GLN A 503 -32.30 -7.88 -12.96
N ALA A 504 -31.29 -8.12 -13.81
CA ALA A 504 -30.07 -8.84 -13.44
C ALA A 504 -29.34 -8.16 -12.28
N TYR A 505 -29.31 -6.82 -12.24
CA TYR A 505 -28.71 -6.03 -11.17
C TYR A 505 -29.32 -6.35 -9.80
N TYR A 506 -30.64 -6.47 -9.74
CA TYR A 506 -31.39 -6.64 -8.48
C TYR A 506 -31.54 -8.11 -8.05
N LYS A 507 -31.35 -9.06 -8.97
CA LYS A 507 -31.40 -10.50 -8.70
C LYS A 507 -30.06 -11.06 -8.24
N THR A 508 -28.95 -10.39 -8.57
CA THR A 508 -27.60 -10.86 -8.27
C THR A 508 -27.18 -10.41 -6.87
N PRO A 509 -26.80 -11.33 -5.96
CA PRO A 509 -26.26 -10.95 -4.66
C PRO A 509 -25.02 -10.06 -4.80
N PRO A 510 -24.84 -9.04 -3.91
CA PRO A 510 -25.62 -8.80 -2.71
C PRO A 510 -26.94 -8.07 -3.00
N LEU A 511 -28.03 -8.54 -2.36
CA LEU A 511 -29.36 -7.99 -2.56
C LEU A 511 -29.46 -6.56 -2.01
N MET A 512 -30.13 -5.71 -2.77
CA MET A 512 -30.39 -4.31 -2.41
C MET A 512 -31.57 -4.24 -1.43
N LYS A 513 -31.47 -3.32 -0.47
CA LYS A 513 -32.56 -2.96 0.45
C LYS A 513 -32.86 -1.48 0.29
N LEU A 514 -34.12 -1.12 0.49
CA LEU A 514 -34.57 0.27 0.47
C LEU A 514 -34.39 0.92 1.84
N TYR A 515 -33.81 2.11 1.85
CA TYR A 515 -33.60 2.91 3.05
C TYR A 515 -34.09 4.34 2.83
N MET A 516 -34.43 4.98 3.95
CA MET A 516 -34.60 6.42 4.01
C MET A 516 -33.62 7.05 4.99
N VAL A 517 -33.34 8.33 4.79
CA VAL A 517 -32.40 9.10 5.59
C VAL A 517 -32.84 10.55 5.72
N SER A 518 -32.46 11.21 6.82
CA SER A 518 -32.61 12.65 6.97
C SER A 518 -31.51 13.36 6.18
N VAL A 519 -31.90 14.31 5.32
CA VAL A 519 -30.96 15.10 4.52
C VAL A 519 -30.07 15.95 5.46
N SER A 520 -30.64 16.59 6.47
CA SER A 520 -29.87 17.41 7.42
C SER A 520 -28.87 16.61 8.23
N GLN A 521 -29.21 15.38 8.62
CA GLN A 521 -28.28 14.50 9.31
C GLN A 521 -27.05 14.19 8.45
N ILE A 522 -27.23 13.92 7.14
CA ILE A 522 -26.10 13.66 6.24
C ILE A 522 -25.18 14.88 6.19
N ARG A 523 -25.75 16.09 6.06
CA ARG A 523 -24.96 17.33 6.02
C ARG A 523 -24.14 17.47 7.29
N GLU A 524 -24.78 17.42 8.46
CA GLU A 524 -24.12 17.60 9.76
C GLU A 524 -22.98 16.59 10.00
N VAL A 525 -23.19 15.33 9.62
CA VAL A 525 -22.19 14.26 9.78
C VAL A 525 -20.98 14.46 8.86
N LEU A 526 -21.20 14.96 7.65
CA LEU A 526 -20.15 15.09 6.64
C LEU A 526 -19.46 16.46 6.64
N GLU A 527 -20.09 17.51 7.18
CA GLU A 527 -19.64 18.91 7.12
C GLU A 527 -18.20 19.08 7.58
N SER A 528 -17.85 18.63 8.78
CA SER A 528 -16.48 18.77 9.32
C SER A 528 -15.42 18.04 8.49
N ARG A 529 -15.75 16.86 7.95
CA ARG A 529 -14.84 16.04 7.14
C ARG A 529 -14.61 16.68 5.77
N VAL A 530 -15.69 17.12 5.14
CA VAL A 530 -15.63 17.80 3.84
C VAL A 530 -14.90 19.14 3.99
N GLN A 531 -15.15 19.90 5.06
CA GLN A 531 -14.45 21.15 5.32
C GLN A 531 -12.94 20.91 5.49
N SER A 532 -12.52 19.86 6.18
CA SER A 532 -11.09 19.50 6.28
C SER A 532 -10.46 19.20 4.90
N LEU A 533 -11.19 18.59 3.96
CA LEU A 533 -10.73 18.37 2.59
C LEU A 533 -10.65 19.67 1.77
N VAL A 534 -11.56 20.61 2.02
CA VAL A 534 -11.53 21.95 1.41
C VAL A 534 -10.35 22.75 1.96
N ASP A 535 -10.16 22.76 3.28
CA ASP A 535 -9.11 23.52 3.97
C ASP A 535 -7.71 23.01 3.60
N SER A 536 -7.57 21.70 3.39
CA SER A 536 -6.33 21.09 2.91
C SER A 536 -6.09 21.28 1.40
N GLY A 537 -7.02 21.94 0.69
CA GLY A 537 -6.91 22.21 -0.74
C GLY A 537 -7.11 21.00 -1.64
N GLN A 538 -7.56 19.86 -1.10
CA GLN A 538 -7.77 18.63 -1.88
C GLN A 538 -8.98 18.75 -2.82
N ILE A 539 -10.03 19.48 -2.40
CA ILE A 539 -11.26 19.68 -3.16
C ILE A 539 -11.70 21.15 -3.18
N SER A 540 -12.60 21.50 -4.09
CA SER A 540 -13.50 22.66 -3.97
C SER A 540 -14.86 22.38 -4.58
N PHE A 541 -15.84 23.17 -4.17
CA PHE A 541 -17.13 23.23 -4.82
C PHE A 541 -17.12 24.31 -5.91
N ALA A 542 -17.69 24.00 -7.08
CA ALA A 542 -18.14 25.01 -8.02
C ALA A 542 -19.38 25.72 -7.45
N ASP A 543 -19.75 26.87 -7.99
CA ASP A 543 -21.01 27.50 -7.64
C ASP A 543 -22.17 26.65 -8.21
N PHE A 544 -23.07 26.19 -7.33
CA PHE A 544 -24.31 25.45 -7.65
C PHE A 544 -25.29 25.52 -6.48
#